data_AF-A0A4U7F1P4-F1
#
_entry.id   AF-A0A4U7F1P4-F1
#
_cell.length_a   1.000
_cell.length_b   1.000
_cell.length_c   1.000
_cell.angle_alpha   90.00
_cell.angle_beta   90.00
_cell.angle_gamma   90.00
#
_symmetry.space_group_name_H-M   'P 1'
#
loop_
_entity.id
_entity.type
_entity.pdbx_description
1 polymer ?
#
loop_
_entity_poly.entity_id
_entity_poly.type
_entity_poly.pdbx_seq_one_letter_code
_entity_poly.pdbx_strand_id
1 'polypeptide(L)'
;MSEHESSHTHDGSHDGHSHGHSQSSTSRRKLAAVSVINLLGFVAELVGGLMFGSVALLSDAFHMLFDALAYVMAFAAAHVADHYGDSDRWSYGLHRLEPFAAFLNGLLLLPMVGFILWESYQRFLEPVAIGTGPTLAIATGGLLVNLGSVYVLQGGEMSLNERGAFYHLLGDAGGSIAVIASTLVIEITGFRIIDPIVAGLIAVVITWSAGKVLRGSGAIFLHKTPLKQDDVKAALLDIDGVTAVDDLHAWQICSQVTVATTHIETSVETMSEAEDVSQRVHEELAHYGVDHATVELSPAYDDRELHLNDHAH
;
A
#
# COMPACT_ATOMS: atom_id res chain seq x y z
N MET A 1 -26.48 45.71 46.80
CA MET A 1 -26.22 46.95 46.05
C MET A 1 -24.71 47.03 45.89
N SER A 2 -24.20 46.83 44.65
CA SER A 2 -22.83 47.04 44.10
C SER A 2 -21.62 46.49 44.89
N GLU A 3 -20.84 45.51 44.43
CA GLU A 3 -19.88 45.42 43.30
C GLU A 3 -18.40 45.67 43.68
N HIS A 4 -17.53 44.90 42.97
CA HIS A 4 -16.06 44.91 42.81
C HIS A 4 -15.16 44.25 43.87
N GLU A 5 -14.03 43.60 43.54
CA GLU A 5 -13.53 42.74 42.43
C GLU A 5 -12.06 42.36 42.74
N SER A 6 -11.43 41.58 41.85
CA SER A 6 -10.01 41.13 41.73
C SER A 6 -9.56 40.02 42.68
N SER A 7 -9.47 38.74 42.32
CA SER A 7 -8.88 38.01 41.16
C SER A 7 -7.35 37.86 41.21
N HIS A 8 -6.87 36.61 41.14
CA HIS A 8 -5.80 36.09 40.27
C HIS A 8 -5.53 34.62 40.62
N THR A 9 -6.21 33.71 39.91
CA THR A 9 -5.85 32.29 39.76
C THR A 9 -5.28 32.13 38.36
N HIS A 10 -4.02 31.70 38.25
CA HIS A 10 -3.46 31.24 36.99
C HIS A 10 -3.79 29.75 36.85
N ASP A 11 -4.76 29.46 35.99
CA ASP A 11 -4.98 28.12 35.45
C ASP A 11 -4.14 28.00 34.17
N GLY A 12 -3.20 27.06 34.17
CA GLY A 12 -2.37 26.72 33.02
C GLY A 12 -3.09 25.66 32.20
N SER A 13 -3.91 26.08 31.23
CA SER A 13 -4.45 25.19 30.22
C SER A 13 -3.32 24.74 29.29
N HIS A 14 -2.93 23.47 29.40
CA HIS A 14 -2.15 22.81 28.36
C HIS A 14 -3.06 22.59 27.14
N ASP A 15 -2.78 23.32 26.07
CA ASP A 15 -3.33 23.07 24.74
C ASP A 15 -2.79 21.73 24.22
N GLY A 16 -3.64 20.70 24.28
CA GLY A 16 -3.42 19.43 23.61
C GLY A 16 -3.56 19.62 22.10
N HIS A 17 -2.43 19.62 21.39
CA HIS A 17 -2.39 19.51 19.94
C HIS A 17 -3.00 18.17 19.49
N SER A 18 -4.26 18.21 19.08
CA SER A 18 -4.97 17.08 18.47
C SER A 18 -4.62 17.00 16.98
N HIS A 19 -3.62 16.19 16.65
CA HIS A 19 -3.29 15.87 15.27
C HIS A 19 -4.22 14.76 14.73
N GLY A 20 -4.98 15.07 13.66
CA GLY A 20 -5.06 14.15 12.50
C GLY A 20 -6.16 13.08 12.37
N HIS A 21 -7.18 12.97 13.22
CA HIS A 21 -8.14 11.84 13.10
C HIS A 21 -9.28 11.99 12.05
N SER A 22 -9.43 13.11 11.35
CA SER A 22 -10.55 13.30 10.40
C SER A 22 -10.29 12.76 8.99
N GLN A 23 -9.03 12.74 8.53
CA GLN A 23 -8.70 12.28 7.17
C GLN A 23 -8.78 10.75 7.00
N SER A 24 -8.47 9.98 8.04
CA SER A 24 -8.47 8.50 7.97
C SER A 24 -9.89 7.92 7.75
N SER A 25 -10.91 8.51 8.40
CA SER A 25 -12.29 8.01 8.33
C SER A 25 -12.93 8.19 6.94
N THR A 26 -12.57 9.27 6.23
CA THR A 26 -13.12 9.58 4.89
C THR A 26 -12.46 8.70 3.83
N SER A 27 -11.14 8.52 3.88
CA SER A 27 -10.42 7.60 2.99
C SER A 27 -10.90 6.15 3.14
N ARG A 28 -11.18 5.71 4.39
CA ARG A 28 -11.69 4.35 4.66
C ARG A 28 -13.08 4.09 4.08
N ARG A 29 -13.98 5.08 4.12
CA ARG A 29 -15.32 4.98 3.51
C ARG A 29 -15.25 4.92 1.99
N LYS A 30 -14.35 5.68 1.38
CA LYS A 30 -14.10 5.64 -0.07
C LYS A 30 -13.55 4.28 -0.52
N LEU A 31 -12.54 3.75 0.18
CA LEU A 31 -11.99 2.43 -0.11
C LEU A 31 -13.06 1.33 0.05
N ALA A 32 -13.85 1.36 1.12
CA ALA A 32 -14.96 0.43 1.31
C ALA A 32 -16.01 0.54 0.19
N ALA A 33 -16.33 1.75 -0.27
CA ALA A 33 -17.23 1.96 -1.41
C ALA A 33 -16.66 1.35 -2.71
N VAL A 34 -15.37 1.54 -2.99
CA VAL A 34 -14.70 0.93 -4.15
C VAL A 34 -14.72 -0.59 -4.04
N SER A 35 -14.44 -1.18 -2.87
CA SER A 35 -14.53 -2.62 -2.66
C SER A 35 -15.94 -3.15 -2.96
N VAL A 36 -16.98 -2.44 -2.50
CA VAL A 36 -18.38 -2.83 -2.74
C VAL A 36 -18.73 -2.72 -4.22
N ILE A 37 -18.32 -1.64 -4.89
CA ILE A 37 -18.55 -1.45 -6.33
C ILE A 37 -17.87 -2.58 -7.12
N ASN A 38 -16.62 -2.91 -6.81
CA ASN A 38 -15.89 -3.97 -7.49
C ASN A 38 -16.52 -5.36 -7.24
N LEU A 39 -16.94 -5.62 -6.00
CA LEU A 39 -17.65 -6.85 -5.66
C LEU A 39 -18.99 -6.98 -6.39
N LEU A 40 -19.74 -5.88 -6.54
CA LEU A 40 -20.98 -5.87 -7.30
C LEU A 40 -20.73 -6.09 -8.79
N GLY A 41 -19.67 -5.49 -9.35
CA GLY A 41 -19.20 -5.77 -10.70
C GLY A 41 -18.90 -7.24 -10.89
N PHE A 42 -18.15 -7.84 -9.97
CA PHE A 42 -17.79 -9.27 -10.02
C PHE A 42 -19.05 -10.15 -10.07
N VAL A 43 -20.02 -9.88 -9.20
CA VAL A 43 -21.28 -10.65 -9.17
C VAL A 43 -22.04 -10.49 -10.49
N ALA A 44 -22.10 -9.28 -11.05
CA ALA A 44 -22.78 -9.03 -12.33
C ALA A 44 -22.13 -9.79 -13.49
N GLU A 45 -20.80 -9.79 -13.58
CA GLU A 45 -20.06 -10.50 -14.64
C GLU A 45 -20.08 -12.01 -14.45
N LEU A 46 -20.01 -12.50 -13.21
CA LEU A 46 -20.14 -13.93 -12.92
C LEU A 46 -21.53 -14.43 -13.33
N VAL A 47 -22.59 -13.71 -12.94
CA VAL A 47 -23.96 -14.06 -13.32
C VAL A 47 -24.13 -13.96 -14.83
N GLY A 48 -23.61 -12.92 -15.48
CA GLY A 48 -23.60 -12.80 -16.94
C GLY A 48 -22.88 -13.97 -17.62
N GLY A 49 -21.68 -14.32 -17.14
CA GLY A 49 -20.89 -15.43 -17.67
C GLY A 49 -21.61 -16.78 -17.55
N LEU A 50 -22.26 -17.03 -16.41
CA LEU A 50 -23.04 -18.24 -16.19
C LEU A 50 -24.35 -18.27 -17.00
N MET A 51 -25.07 -17.14 -17.08
CA MET A 51 -26.33 -17.04 -17.82
C MET A 51 -26.14 -17.15 -19.33
N PHE A 52 -25.07 -16.55 -19.86
CA PHE A 52 -24.79 -16.50 -21.29
C PHE A 52 -23.75 -17.53 -21.75
N GLY A 53 -23.25 -18.38 -20.83
CA GLY A 53 -22.25 -19.41 -21.13
C GLY A 53 -20.93 -18.85 -21.67
N SER A 54 -20.57 -17.63 -21.28
CA SER A 54 -19.43 -16.91 -21.83
C SER A 54 -18.18 -17.11 -20.97
N VAL A 55 -17.20 -17.81 -21.53
CA VAL A 55 -15.88 -18.02 -20.91
C VAL A 55 -15.13 -16.69 -20.73
N ALA A 56 -15.36 -15.71 -21.62
CA ALA A 56 -14.76 -14.39 -21.51
C ALA A 56 -15.29 -13.63 -20.29
N LEU A 57 -16.61 -13.62 -20.07
CA LEU A 57 -17.24 -13.04 -18.87
C LEU A 57 -16.80 -13.75 -17.58
N LEU A 58 -16.66 -15.08 -17.63
CA LEU A 58 -16.19 -15.84 -16.48
C LEU A 58 -14.74 -15.48 -16.12
N SER A 59 -13.87 -15.31 -17.12
CA SER A 59 -12.48 -14.92 -16.93
C SER A 59 -12.33 -13.51 -16.36
N ASP A 60 -13.16 -12.57 -16.81
CA ASP A 60 -13.18 -11.18 -16.31
C ASP A 60 -13.74 -11.11 -14.88
N ALA A 61 -14.78 -11.91 -14.60
CA ALA A 61 -15.29 -12.09 -13.24
C ALA A 61 -14.20 -12.61 -12.28
N PHE A 62 -13.38 -13.58 -12.70
CA PHE A 62 -12.25 -14.03 -11.89
C PHE A 62 -11.21 -12.93 -11.66
N HIS A 63 -10.98 -12.05 -12.64
CA HIS A 63 -10.13 -10.86 -12.46
C HIS A 63 -10.65 -9.98 -11.33
N MET A 64 -11.91 -9.56 -11.45
CA MET A 64 -12.52 -8.62 -10.51
C MET A 64 -12.74 -9.25 -9.14
N LEU A 65 -12.89 -10.58 -9.06
CA LEU A 65 -12.88 -11.30 -7.78
C LEU A 65 -11.53 -11.16 -7.06
N PHE A 66 -10.41 -11.33 -7.77
CA PHE A 66 -9.09 -11.19 -7.15
C PHE A 66 -8.84 -9.74 -6.72
N ASP A 67 -9.25 -8.76 -7.53
CA ASP A 67 -9.16 -7.35 -7.14
C ASP A 67 -10.07 -7.03 -5.95
N ALA A 68 -11.29 -7.56 -5.91
CA ALA A 68 -12.20 -7.41 -4.77
C ALA A 68 -11.63 -8.07 -3.50
N LEU A 69 -11.06 -9.26 -3.61
CA LEU A 69 -10.36 -9.93 -2.50
C LEU A 69 -9.18 -9.09 -2.02
N ALA A 70 -8.44 -8.44 -2.92
CA ALA A 70 -7.35 -7.53 -2.55
C ALA A 70 -7.86 -6.38 -1.69
N TYR A 71 -8.93 -5.70 -2.12
CA TYR A 71 -9.51 -4.60 -1.37
C TYR A 71 -10.13 -5.05 -0.04
N VAL A 72 -10.79 -6.21 0.00
CA VAL A 72 -11.34 -6.78 1.23
C VAL A 72 -10.23 -7.14 2.21
N MET A 73 -9.15 -7.78 1.73
CA MET A 73 -8.00 -8.14 2.57
C MET A 73 -7.26 -6.90 3.07
N ALA A 74 -7.10 -5.86 2.24
CA ALA A 74 -6.52 -4.58 2.65
C ALA A 74 -7.39 -3.88 3.70
N PHE A 75 -8.72 -3.85 3.49
CA PHE A 75 -9.67 -3.30 4.46
C PHE A 75 -9.67 -4.10 5.77
N ALA A 76 -9.66 -5.42 5.70
CA ALA A 76 -9.61 -6.29 6.86
C ALA A 76 -8.29 -6.12 7.63
N ALA A 77 -7.15 -6.05 6.93
CA ALA A 77 -5.86 -5.80 7.54
C ALA A 77 -5.83 -4.45 8.28
N ALA A 78 -6.32 -3.38 7.64
CA ALA A 78 -6.43 -2.06 8.27
C ALA A 78 -7.39 -2.08 9.47
N HIS A 79 -8.56 -2.70 9.33
CA HIS A 79 -9.54 -2.79 10.42
C HIS A 79 -9.00 -3.57 11.62
N VAL A 80 -8.32 -4.69 11.37
CA VAL A 80 -7.73 -5.54 12.40
C VAL A 80 -6.53 -4.85 13.04
N ALA A 81 -5.70 -4.14 12.28
CA ALA A 81 -4.60 -3.33 12.82
C ALA A 81 -5.11 -2.25 13.79
N ASP A 82 -6.20 -1.55 13.43
CA ASP A 82 -6.78 -0.49 14.26
C ASP A 82 -7.43 -0.99 15.56
N HIS A 83 -7.87 -2.26 15.64
CA HIS A 83 -8.70 -2.78 16.75
C HIS A 83 -8.01 -3.82 17.63
N TYR A 84 -6.87 -4.37 17.22
CA TYR A 84 -6.16 -5.43 17.95
C TYR A 84 -4.75 -5.01 18.41
N GLY A 85 -4.62 -3.76 18.90
CA GLY A 85 -3.37 -3.23 19.43
C GLY A 85 -2.90 -3.81 20.77
N ASP A 86 -3.79 -4.43 21.56
CA ASP A 86 -3.53 -4.78 22.98
C ASP A 86 -3.68 -6.28 23.29
N SER A 87 -3.23 -7.17 22.41
CA SER A 87 -3.14 -8.60 22.76
C SER A 87 -1.71 -8.98 23.14
N ASP A 88 -1.53 -9.60 24.31
CA ASP A 88 -0.23 -10.08 24.84
C ASP A 88 0.58 -10.96 23.87
N ARG A 89 -0.04 -11.46 22.79
CA ARG A 89 0.58 -12.37 21.81
C ARG A 89 1.16 -11.65 20.59
N TRP A 90 0.76 -10.42 20.29
CA TRP A 90 1.18 -9.69 19.08
C TRP A 90 1.66 -8.27 19.44
N SER A 91 2.95 -8.13 19.76
CA SER A 91 3.53 -6.88 20.29
C SER A 91 3.46 -5.68 19.33
N TYR A 92 3.44 -5.93 18.02
CA TYR A 92 3.22 -4.91 16.99
C TYR A 92 1.84 -5.04 16.33
N GLY A 93 0.87 -5.64 17.03
CA GLY A 93 -0.44 -5.94 16.49
C GLY A 93 -0.39 -6.80 15.21
N LEU A 94 -1.39 -6.61 14.35
CA LEU A 94 -1.58 -7.40 13.12
C LEU A 94 -1.28 -6.61 11.83
N HIS A 95 -0.47 -5.55 11.94
CA HIS A 95 -0.09 -4.68 10.82
C HIS A 95 0.57 -5.44 9.66
N ARG A 96 1.25 -6.56 9.92
CA ARG A 96 1.86 -7.42 8.87
C ARG A 96 0.85 -8.12 7.95
N LEU A 97 -0.45 -8.12 8.27
CA LEU A 97 -1.47 -8.65 7.38
C LEU A 97 -1.62 -7.83 6.09
N GLU A 98 -1.31 -6.54 6.13
CA GLU A 98 -1.38 -5.66 4.96
C GLU A 98 -0.37 -6.06 3.86
N PRO A 99 0.96 -6.13 4.12
CA PRO A 99 1.90 -6.60 3.11
C PRO A 99 1.64 -8.07 2.71
N PHE A 100 1.08 -8.89 3.61
CA PHE A 100 0.68 -10.27 3.29
C PHE A 100 -0.44 -10.31 2.26
N ALA A 101 -1.50 -9.52 2.47
CA ALA A 101 -2.60 -9.38 1.54
C ALA A 101 -2.11 -8.91 0.16
N ALA A 102 -1.24 -7.90 0.13
CA ALA A 102 -0.66 -7.38 -1.11
C ALA A 102 0.19 -8.43 -1.83
N PHE A 103 1.02 -9.19 -1.10
CA PHE A 103 1.81 -10.28 -1.65
C PHE A 103 0.93 -11.38 -2.24
N LEU A 104 -0.07 -11.85 -1.49
CA LEU A 104 -0.98 -12.89 -1.94
C LEU A 104 -1.77 -12.45 -3.17
N ASN A 105 -2.22 -11.19 -3.21
CA ASN A 105 -2.89 -10.64 -4.40
C ASN A 105 -1.98 -10.66 -5.63
N GLY A 106 -0.75 -10.12 -5.49
CA GLY A 106 0.23 -10.14 -6.57
C GLY A 106 0.55 -11.55 -7.06
N LEU A 107 0.55 -12.54 -6.17
CA LEU A 107 0.76 -13.95 -6.50
C LEU A 107 -0.42 -14.55 -7.26
N LEU A 108 -1.65 -14.23 -6.88
CA LEU A 108 -2.88 -14.73 -7.52
C LEU A 108 -3.10 -14.16 -8.93
N LEU A 109 -2.53 -12.98 -9.23
CA LEU A 109 -2.55 -12.42 -10.58
C LEU A 109 -1.67 -13.21 -11.58
N LEU A 110 -0.62 -13.90 -11.12
CA LEU A 110 0.32 -14.57 -12.03
C LEU A 110 -0.31 -15.73 -12.84
N PRO A 111 -1.08 -16.67 -12.24
CA PRO A 111 -1.80 -17.68 -13.02
C PRO A 111 -2.79 -17.10 -14.01
N MET A 112 -3.49 -16.02 -13.63
CA MET A 112 -4.45 -15.35 -14.49
C MET A 112 -3.77 -14.75 -15.73
N VAL A 113 -2.66 -14.04 -15.55
CA VAL A 113 -1.91 -13.50 -16.67
C VAL A 113 -1.32 -14.62 -17.53
N GLY A 114 -0.85 -15.71 -16.91
CA GLY A 114 -0.42 -16.91 -17.63
C GLY A 114 -1.51 -17.48 -18.54
N PHE A 115 -2.76 -17.51 -18.05
CA PHE A 115 -3.91 -17.92 -18.84
C PHE A 115 -4.20 -16.96 -20.01
N ILE A 116 -4.21 -15.64 -19.77
CA ILE A 116 -4.42 -14.63 -20.84
C ILE A 116 -3.35 -14.75 -21.93
N LEU A 117 -2.08 -14.90 -21.54
CA LEU A 117 -0.97 -15.05 -22.49
C LEU A 117 -1.10 -16.34 -23.31
N TRP A 118 -1.52 -17.43 -22.66
CA TRP A 118 -1.76 -18.70 -23.33
C TRP A 118 -2.92 -18.60 -24.33
N GLU A 119 -4.07 -18.05 -23.93
CA GLU A 119 -5.21 -17.79 -24.83
C GLU A 119 -4.85 -16.86 -25.99
N SER A 120 -4.12 -15.78 -25.70
CA SER A 120 -3.66 -14.82 -26.71
C SER A 120 -2.74 -15.50 -27.74
N TYR A 121 -1.83 -16.36 -27.28
CA TYR A 121 -0.97 -17.14 -28.16
C TYR A 121 -1.77 -18.09 -29.06
N GLN A 122 -2.75 -18.81 -28.50
CA GLN A 122 -3.63 -19.70 -29.28
C GLN A 122 -4.42 -18.92 -30.35
N ARG A 123 -5.01 -17.78 -29.98
CA ARG A 123 -5.77 -16.93 -30.92
C ARG A 123 -4.90 -16.26 -31.98
N PHE A 124 -3.62 -16.06 -31.69
CA PHE A 124 -2.66 -15.57 -32.69
C PHE A 124 -2.38 -16.64 -33.76
N LEU A 125 -2.30 -17.91 -33.37
CA LEU A 125 -2.11 -19.03 -34.29
C LEU A 125 -3.38 -19.37 -35.09
N GLU A 126 -4.53 -19.39 -34.41
CA GLU A 126 -5.82 -19.71 -35.01
C GLU A 126 -6.84 -18.58 -34.70
N PRO A 127 -6.97 -17.57 -35.59
CA PRO A 127 -7.85 -16.43 -35.35
C PRO A 127 -9.34 -16.82 -35.30
N VAL A 128 -9.90 -16.87 -34.09
CA VAL A 128 -11.32 -17.14 -33.85
C VAL A 128 -12.14 -15.85 -34.00
N ALA A 129 -13.39 -15.96 -34.46
CA ALA A 129 -14.32 -14.84 -34.46
C ALA A 129 -14.76 -14.52 -33.01
N ILE A 130 -14.47 -13.31 -32.54
CA ILE A 130 -14.98 -12.81 -31.25
C ILE A 130 -16.41 -12.31 -31.39
N GLY A 131 -17.23 -12.51 -30.37
CA GLY A 131 -18.56 -11.91 -30.28
C GLY A 131 -18.46 -10.42 -29.98
N THR A 132 -18.34 -9.60 -31.02
CA THR A 132 -18.04 -8.16 -30.89
C THR A 132 -19.09 -7.41 -30.07
N GLY A 133 -20.38 -7.73 -30.22
CA GLY A 133 -21.46 -7.15 -29.44
C GLY A 133 -21.31 -7.36 -27.92
N PRO A 134 -21.27 -8.61 -27.43
CA PRO A 134 -21.00 -8.90 -26.02
C PRO A 134 -19.69 -8.29 -25.50
N THR A 135 -18.59 -8.38 -26.26
CA THR A 135 -17.29 -7.82 -25.86
C THR A 135 -17.36 -6.30 -25.66
N LEU A 136 -18.00 -5.57 -26.59
CA LEU A 136 -18.21 -4.12 -26.46
C LEU A 136 -19.08 -3.77 -25.27
N ALA A 137 -20.14 -4.53 -25.01
CA ALA A 137 -21.04 -4.29 -23.87
C ALA A 137 -20.29 -4.42 -22.53
N ILE A 138 -19.48 -5.47 -22.38
CA ILE A 138 -18.68 -5.72 -21.17
C ILE A 138 -17.62 -4.64 -21.00
N ALA A 139 -16.79 -4.42 -22.02
CA ALA A 139 -15.70 -3.44 -21.92
C ALA A 139 -16.23 -2.02 -21.67
N THR A 140 -17.38 -1.67 -22.24
CA THR A 140 -18.05 -0.38 -21.94
C THR A 140 -18.60 -0.35 -20.53
N GLY A 141 -19.21 -1.44 -20.05
CA GLY A 141 -19.68 -1.56 -18.67
C GLY A 141 -18.54 -1.39 -17.65
N GLY A 142 -17.44 -2.13 -17.82
CA GLY A 142 -16.24 -2.01 -17.00
C GLY A 142 -15.64 -0.60 -17.05
N LEU A 143 -15.57 0.01 -18.24
CA LEU A 143 -15.12 1.41 -18.38
C LEU A 143 -15.99 2.38 -17.58
N LEU A 144 -17.33 2.24 -17.64
CA LEU A 144 -18.24 3.11 -16.89
C LEU A 144 -18.09 2.92 -15.38
N VAL A 145 -17.91 1.68 -14.91
CA VAL A 145 -17.67 1.36 -13.49
C VAL A 145 -16.35 1.98 -13.01
N ASN A 146 -15.28 1.84 -13.79
CA ASN A 146 -13.97 2.40 -13.47
C ASN A 146 -13.99 3.93 -13.47
N LEU A 147 -14.61 4.57 -14.48
CA LEU A 147 -14.76 6.02 -14.52
C LEU A 147 -15.65 6.55 -13.38
N GLY A 148 -16.72 5.83 -13.04
CA GLY A 148 -17.56 6.15 -11.88
C GLY A 148 -16.78 6.08 -10.57
N SER A 149 -15.95 5.06 -10.40
CA SER A 149 -15.07 4.90 -9.23
C SER A 149 -14.03 6.02 -9.15
N VAL A 150 -13.40 6.35 -10.28
CA VAL A 150 -12.48 7.49 -10.40
C VAL A 150 -13.16 8.81 -10.00
N TYR A 151 -14.38 9.05 -10.48
CA TYR A 151 -15.15 10.24 -10.12
C TYR A 151 -15.47 10.32 -8.63
N VAL A 152 -15.79 9.19 -7.99
CA VAL A 152 -16.03 9.11 -6.53
C VAL A 152 -14.76 9.37 -5.72
N LEU A 153 -13.60 8.91 -6.23
CA LEU A 153 -12.29 9.15 -5.61
C LEU A 153 -11.80 10.59 -5.82
N GLN A 154 -12.19 11.23 -6.93
CA GLN A 154 -11.79 12.59 -7.28
C GLN A 154 -12.48 13.62 -6.36
N GLY A 155 -11.74 14.15 -5.38
CA GLY A 155 -12.21 15.25 -4.53
C GLY A 155 -11.38 15.42 -3.26
N GLY A 156 -10.85 16.64 -3.06
CA GLY A 156 -9.97 17.00 -1.94
C GLY A 156 -8.50 16.62 -2.16
N GLU A 157 -7.67 16.77 -1.11
CA GLU A 157 -6.31 16.24 -1.12
C GLU A 157 -6.34 14.71 -1.04
N MET A 158 -5.80 14.04 -2.06
CA MET A 158 -5.77 12.58 -2.11
C MET A 158 -4.65 12.03 -1.23
N SER A 159 -4.99 11.13 -0.32
CA SER A 159 -4.02 10.38 0.47
C SER A 159 -3.14 9.49 -0.42
N LEU A 160 -1.98 9.03 0.06
CA LEU A 160 -1.12 8.12 -0.71
C LEU A 160 -1.85 6.83 -1.14
N ASN A 161 -2.71 6.31 -0.26
CA ASN A 161 -3.51 5.11 -0.55
C ASN A 161 -4.60 5.41 -1.61
N GLU A 162 -5.26 6.58 -1.52
CA GLU A 162 -6.23 7.02 -2.53
C GLU A 162 -5.59 7.27 -3.90
N ARG A 163 -4.37 7.84 -3.93
CA ARG A 163 -3.60 7.99 -5.18
C ARG A 163 -3.26 6.63 -5.78
N GLY A 164 -2.87 5.66 -4.95
CA GLY A 164 -2.61 4.29 -5.37
C GLY A 164 -3.83 3.66 -6.05
N ALA A 165 -4.99 3.71 -5.38
CA ALA A 165 -6.25 3.22 -5.92
C ALA A 165 -6.69 3.96 -7.20
N PHE A 166 -6.50 5.29 -7.25
CA PHE A 166 -6.82 6.10 -8.43
C PHE A 166 -6.01 5.69 -9.66
N TYR A 167 -4.69 5.53 -9.51
CA TYR A 167 -3.84 5.11 -10.64
C TYR A 167 -4.11 3.68 -11.09
N HIS A 168 -4.53 2.81 -10.17
CA HIS A 168 -4.94 1.45 -10.51
C HIS A 168 -6.22 1.47 -11.37
N LEU A 169 -7.28 2.15 -10.92
CA LEU A 169 -8.53 2.29 -11.67
C LEU A 169 -8.35 2.96 -13.04
N LEU A 170 -7.41 3.91 -13.13
CA LEU A 170 -7.06 4.53 -14.41
C LEU A 170 -6.37 3.54 -15.36
N GLY A 171 -5.56 2.63 -14.82
CA GLY A 171 -4.99 1.49 -15.55
C GLY A 171 -6.07 0.57 -16.11
N ASP A 172 -7.06 0.20 -15.28
CA ASP A 172 -8.16 -0.68 -15.69
C ASP A 172 -9.04 -0.01 -16.75
N ALA A 173 -9.35 1.28 -16.58
CA ALA A 173 -10.05 2.07 -17.59
C ALA A 173 -9.27 2.11 -18.93
N GLY A 174 -7.95 2.26 -18.86
CA GLY A 174 -7.07 2.18 -20.03
C GLY A 174 -7.15 0.81 -20.73
N GLY A 175 -7.19 -0.27 -19.95
CA GLY A 175 -7.43 -1.63 -20.44
C GLY A 175 -8.77 -1.76 -21.16
N SER A 176 -9.86 -1.28 -20.55
CA SER A 176 -11.19 -1.29 -21.17
C SER A 176 -11.22 -0.51 -22.49
N ILE A 177 -10.57 0.67 -22.55
CA ILE A 177 -10.46 1.47 -23.78
C ILE A 177 -9.70 0.70 -24.86
N ALA A 178 -8.61 0.02 -24.51
CA ALA A 178 -7.84 -0.78 -25.46
C ALA A 178 -8.67 -1.91 -26.07
N VAL A 179 -9.49 -2.60 -25.25
CA VAL A 179 -10.40 -3.66 -25.71
C VAL A 179 -11.54 -3.11 -26.58
N ILE A 180 -12.12 -1.96 -26.23
CA ILE A 180 -13.15 -1.31 -27.06
C ILE A 180 -12.56 -0.93 -28.42
N ALA A 181 -11.39 -0.30 -28.43
CA ALA A 181 -10.71 0.10 -29.66
C ALA A 181 -10.35 -1.12 -30.52
N SER A 182 -9.79 -2.19 -29.93
CA SER A 182 -9.47 -3.41 -30.67
C SER A 182 -10.71 -4.03 -31.31
N THR A 183 -11.79 -4.13 -30.55
CA THR A 183 -13.05 -4.73 -31.00
C THR A 183 -13.69 -3.92 -32.14
N LEU A 184 -13.69 -2.59 -32.06
CA LEU A 184 -14.20 -1.73 -33.13
C LEU A 184 -13.36 -1.87 -34.41
N VAL A 185 -12.03 -1.93 -34.29
CA VAL A 185 -11.18 -2.14 -35.47
C VAL A 185 -11.45 -3.51 -36.09
N ILE A 186 -11.64 -4.56 -35.29
CA ILE A 186 -11.98 -5.89 -35.78
C ILE A 186 -13.33 -5.89 -36.52
N GLU A 187 -14.35 -5.21 -35.97
CA GLU A 187 -15.67 -5.11 -36.60
C GLU A 187 -15.59 -4.40 -37.97
N ILE A 188 -14.79 -3.33 -38.08
CA ILE A 188 -14.68 -2.54 -39.31
C ILE A 188 -13.78 -3.21 -40.36
N THR A 189 -12.65 -3.78 -39.93
CA THR A 189 -11.59 -4.26 -40.83
C THR A 189 -11.57 -5.78 -41.03
N GLY A 190 -12.20 -6.53 -40.12
CA GLY A 190 -12.07 -7.98 -40.04
C GLY A 190 -10.70 -8.48 -39.55
N PHE A 191 -9.79 -7.59 -39.13
CA PHE A 191 -8.41 -7.97 -38.75
C PHE A 191 -8.33 -8.56 -37.34
N ARG A 192 -8.67 -9.84 -37.22
CA ARG A 192 -8.83 -10.56 -35.94
C ARG A 192 -7.57 -10.69 -35.09
N ILE A 193 -6.39 -10.56 -35.68
CA ILE A 193 -5.09 -10.66 -34.97
C ILE A 193 -4.88 -9.49 -33.99
N ILE A 194 -5.64 -8.40 -34.11
CA ILE A 194 -5.55 -7.27 -33.17
C ILE A 194 -5.93 -7.70 -31.75
N ASP A 195 -6.93 -8.58 -31.58
CA ASP A 195 -7.38 -9.06 -30.27
C ASP A 195 -6.25 -9.69 -29.46
N PRO A 196 -5.54 -10.74 -29.93
CA PRO A 196 -4.45 -11.34 -29.17
C PRO A 196 -3.25 -10.41 -28.97
N ILE A 197 -2.99 -9.45 -29.87
CA ILE A 197 -1.93 -8.45 -29.66
C ILE A 197 -2.29 -7.53 -28.49
N VAL A 198 -3.51 -7.00 -28.47
CA VAL A 198 -3.96 -6.09 -27.41
C VAL A 198 -4.07 -6.83 -26.06
N ALA A 199 -4.61 -8.05 -26.06
CA ALA A 199 -4.64 -8.89 -24.87
C ALA A 199 -3.23 -9.20 -24.33
N GLY A 200 -2.27 -9.48 -25.21
CA GLY A 200 -0.86 -9.67 -24.85
C GLY A 200 -0.22 -8.42 -24.25
N LEU A 201 -0.51 -7.23 -24.80
CA LEU A 201 -0.02 -5.96 -24.25
C LEU A 201 -0.58 -5.70 -22.84
N ILE A 202 -1.89 -5.91 -22.64
CA ILE A 202 -2.53 -5.79 -21.32
C ILE A 202 -1.89 -6.77 -20.34
N ALA A 203 -1.69 -8.03 -20.73
CA ALA A 203 -1.03 -9.03 -19.91
C ALA A 203 0.40 -8.63 -19.47
N VAL A 204 1.18 -8.00 -20.34
CA VAL A 204 2.52 -7.48 -19.99
C VAL A 204 2.43 -6.38 -18.93
N VAL A 205 1.47 -5.45 -19.07
CA VAL A 205 1.25 -4.37 -18.09
C VAL A 205 0.84 -4.95 -16.73
N ILE A 206 -0.09 -5.91 -16.71
CA ILE A 206 -0.53 -6.58 -15.48
C ILE A 206 0.64 -7.33 -14.83
N THR A 207 1.44 -8.06 -15.62
CA THR A 207 2.64 -8.77 -15.12
C THR A 207 3.62 -7.82 -14.44
N TRP A 208 3.90 -6.67 -15.07
CA TRP A 208 4.80 -5.67 -14.52
C TRP A 208 4.26 -5.08 -13.20
N SER A 209 2.96 -4.77 -13.16
CA SER A 209 2.27 -4.30 -11.95
C SER A 209 2.35 -5.33 -10.82
N ALA A 210 1.97 -6.58 -11.08
CA ALA A 210 2.04 -7.68 -10.12
C ALA A 210 3.47 -7.89 -9.60
N GLY A 211 4.47 -7.84 -10.49
CA GLY A 211 5.88 -7.94 -10.11
C GLY A 211 6.37 -6.80 -9.22
N LYS A 212 5.88 -5.57 -9.43
CA LYS A 212 6.17 -4.42 -8.56
C LYS A 212 5.55 -4.62 -7.17
N VAL A 213 4.30 -5.06 -7.10
CA VAL A 213 3.61 -5.34 -5.83
C VAL A 213 4.32 -6.45 -5.06
N LEU A 214 4.62 -7.59 -5.71
CA LEU A 214 5.34 -8.71 -5.11
C LEU A 214 6.72 -8.33 -4.59
N ARG A 215 7.48 -7.51 -5.34
CA ARG A 215 8.78 -7.00 -4.87
C ARG A 215 8.63 -6.07 -3.68
N GLY A 216 7.64 -5.17 -3.70
CA GLY A 216 7.39 -4.23 -2.62
C GLY A 216 7.00 -4.94 -1.32
N SER A 217 5.98 -5.80 -1.36
CA SER A 217 5.53 -6.55 -0.18
C SER A 217 6.56 -7.59 0.29
N GLY A 218 7.24 -8.26 -0.65
CA GLY A 218 8.34 -9.16 -0.34
C GLY A 218 9.50 -8.47 0.37
N ALA A 219 9.84 -7.23 -0.02
CA ALA A 219 10.87 -6.44 0.65
C ALA A 219 10.52 -6.13 2.11
N ILE A 220 9.24 -5.88 2.42
CA ILE A 220 8.77 -5.68 3.80
C ILE A 220 8.96 -6.97 4.61
N PHE A 221 8.64 -8.14 4.06
CA PHE A 221 8.87 -9.42 4.74
C PHE A 221 10.34 -9.73 5.00
N LEU A 222 11.20 -9.32 4.08
CA LEU A 222 12.65 -9.47 4.18
C LEU A 222 13.31 -8.36 5.02
N HIS A 223 12.52 -7.51 5.68
CA HIS A 223 12.99 -6.38 6.52
C HIS A 223 13.98 -5.47 5.80
N LYS A 224 13.76 -5.26 4.49
CA LYS A 224 14.58 -4.33 3.72
C LYS A 224 14.47 -2.94 4.33
N THR A 225 15.61 -2.28 4.53
CA THR A 225 15.62 -0.92 5.07
C THR A 225 14.90 0.07 4.14
N PRO A 226 13.94 0.87 4.65
CA PRO A 226 13.22 1.86 3.86
C PRO A 226 13.99 3.20 3.74
N LEU A 227 15.06 3.36 4.53
CA LEU A 227 15.82 4.61 4.65
C LEU A 227 17.16 4.51 3.92
N LYS A 228 17.70 5.66 3.54
CA LYS A 228 19.12 5.76 3.18
C LYS A 228 19.91 5.88 4.47
N GLN A 229 20.44 4.77 4.97
CA GLN A 229 21.12 4.72 6.26
C GLN A 229 22.26 5.73 6.38
N ASP A 230 23.01 5.99 5.30
CA ASP A 230 24.11 6.96 5.31
C ASP A 230 23.64 8.39 5.62
N ASP A 231 22.50 8.80 5.05
CA ASP A 231 21.92 10.13 5.28
C ASP A 231 21.44 10.26 6.74
N VAL A 232 20.79 9.21 7.26
CA VAL A 232 20.31 9.17 8.66
C VAL A 232 21.49 9.19 9.64
N LYS A 233 22.51 8.35 9.42
CA LYS A 233 23.72 8.32 10.25
C LYS A 233 24.41 9.67 10.27
N ALA A 234 24.56 10.32 9.11
CA ALA A 234 25.16 11.63 9.01
C ALA A 234 24.38 12.70 9.80
N ALA A 235 23.04 12.67 9.73
CA ALA A 235 22.20 13.60 10.49
C ALA A 235 22.27 13.34 12.00
N LEU A 236 22.27 12.08 12.43
CA LEU A 236 22.40 11.72 13.84
C LEU A 236 23.76 12.11 14.44
N LEU A 237 24.84 12.00 13.65
CA LEU A 237 26.19 12.43 14.05
C LEU A 237 26.33 13.96 14.19
N ASP A 238 25.43 14.75 13.59
CA ASP A 238 25.43 16.21 13.70
C ASP A 238 24.79 16.71 15.00
N ILE A 239 24.15 15.82 15.77
CA ILE A 239 23.51 16.16 17.05
C ILE A 239 24.57 16.36 18.14
N ASP A 240 24.59 17.55 18.74
CA ASP A 240 25.50 17.86 19.86
C ASP A 240 25.39 16.82 20.98
N GLY A 241 26.51 16.18 21.32
CA GLY A 241 26.59 15.14 22.35
C GLY A 241 26.58 13.71 21.80
N VAL A 242 26.37 13.50 20.50
CA VAL A 242 26.56 12.21 19.81
C VAL A 242 28.01 12.11 19.32
N THR A 243 28.69 11.03 19.65
CA THR A 243 30.08 10.77 19.23
C THR A 243 30.19 9.69 18.15
N ALA A 244 29.30 8.70 18.19
CA ALA A 244 29.20 7.64 17.18
C ALA A 244 27.77 7.12 17.05
N VAL A 245 27.47 6.53 15.89
CA VAL A 245 26.18 5.91 15.57
C VAL A 245 26.43 4.51 15.03
N ASP A 246 26.09 3.52 15.85
CA ASP A 246 26.36 2.11 15.59
C ASP A 246 25.06 1.30 15.51
N ASP A 247 25.13 0.17 14.81
CA ASP A 247 24.04 -0.81 14.72
C ASP A 247 22.67 -0.21 14.32
N LEU A 248 22.67 0.82 13.45
CA LEU A 248 21.44 1.41 12.92
C LEU A 248 20.74 0.39 12.00
N HIS A 249 19.69 -0.23 12.52
CA HIS A 249 18.76 -1.05 11.75
C HIS A 249 17.43 -0.33 11.63
N ALA A 250 16.85 -0.36 10.45
CA ALA A 250 15.51 0.15 10.22
C ALA A 250 14.77 -0.77 9.27
N TRP A 251 13.52 -1.09 9.57
CA TRP A 251 12.67 -1.96 8.75
C TRP A 251 11.21 -1.50 8.81
N GLN A 252 10.41 -1.96 7.86
CA GLN A 252 8.98 -1.71 7.85
C GLN A 252 8.21 -2.91 8.42
N ILE A 253 7.20 -2.63 9.24
CA ILE A 253 6.20 -3.62 9.67
C ILE A 253 5.06 -3.68 8.65
N CYS A 254 4.63 -2.52 8.16
CA CYS A 254 3.70 -2.34 7.05
C CYS A 254 4.02 -1.02 6.31
N SER A 255 3.19 -0.60 5.36
CA SER A 255 3.45 0.61 4.58
C SER A 255 3.47 1.91 5.40
N GLN A 256 2.90 1.88 6.61
CA GLN A 256 2.72 3.06 7.47
C GLN A 256 3.48 2.97 8.80
N VAL A 257 4.19 1.88 9.06
CA VAL A 257 4.91 1.68 10.34
C VAL A 257 6.34 1.25 10.05
N THR A 258 7.26 2.18 10.23
CA THR A 258 8.70 2.00 10.18
C THR A 258 9.24 1.94 11.61
N VAL A 259 10.04 0.91 11.88
CA VAL A 259 10.71 0.72 13.17
C VAL A 259 12.21 0.89 12.96
N ALA A 260 12.89 1.52 13.91
CA ALA A 260 14.35 1.60 13.94
C ALA A 260 14.92 1.18 15.30
N THR A 261 16.11 0.60 15.27
CA THR A 261 16.95 0.39 16.45
C THR A 261 18.32 0.96 16.15
N THR A 262 18.93 1.63 17.11
CA THR A 262 20.27 2.18 16.94
C THR A 262 20.97 2.29 18.27
N HIS A 263 22.29 2.15 18.24
CA HIS A 263 23.16 2.47 19.37
C HIS A 263 23.82 3.81 19.11
N ILE A 264 23.84 4.65 20.13
CA ILE A 264 24.40 5.99 20.08
C ILE A 264 25.47 6.07 21.17
N GLU A 265 26.70 6.33 20.75
CA GLU A 265 27.73 6.73 21.69
C GLU A 265 27.56 8.20 22.05
N THR A 266 27.64 8.51 23.35
CA THR A 266 27.48 9.87 23.84
C THR A 266 28.53 10.25 24.87
N SER A 267 29.02 11.49 24.78
CA SER A 267 30.02 12.03 25.69
C SER A 267 29.43 12.76 26.91
N VAL A 268 28.11 12.73 27.09
CA VAL A 268 27.43 13.42 28.19
C VAL A 268 27.58 12.64 29.50
N GLU A 269 27.69 13.35 30.61
CA GLU A 269 27.99 12.74 31.91
C GLU A 269 26.76 12.60 32.81
N THR A 270 25.70 13.37 32.53
CA THR A 270 24.48 13.38 33.34
C THR A 270 23.31 12.68 32.65
N MET A 271 22.41 12.10 33.46
CA MET A 271 21.22 11.43 32.94
C MET A 271 20.25 12.40 32.25
N SER A 272 20.20 13.66 32.71
CA SER A 272 19.38 14.71 32.08
C SER A 272 19.87 15.04 30.68
N GLU A 273 21.19 15.20 30.50
CA GLU A 273 21.77 15.46 29.17
C GLU A 273 21.61 14.24 28.24
N ALA A 274 21.70 13.02 28.79
CA ALA A 274 21.45 11.80 28.04
C ALA A 274 19.98 11.71 27.56
N GLU A 275 19.02 12.08 28.40
CA GLU A 275 17.61 12.17 28.00
C GLU A 275 17.41 13.22 26.89
N ASP A 276 18.05 14.38 26.98
CA ASP A 276 18.00 15.44 25.94
C ASP A 276 18.63 14.99 24.60
N VAL A 277 19.72 14.23 24.64
CA VAL A 277 20.32 13.60 23.43
C VAL A 277 19.34 12.58 22.85
N SER A 278 18.80 11.68 23.68
CA SER A 278 17.84 10.66 23.24
C SER A 278 16.63 11.29 22.56
N GLN A 279 16.06 12.36 23.14
CA GLN A 279 14.91 13.05 22.56
C GLN A 279 15.24 13.61 21.17
N ARG A 280 16.37 14.30 21.00
CA ARG A 280 16.79 14.85 19.70
C ARG A 280 17.02 13.78 18.65
N VAL A 281 17.60 12.63 19.05
CA VAL A 281 17.74 11.46 18.16
C VAL A 281 16.36 10.95 17.72
N HIS A 282 15.39 10.83 18.62
CA HIS A 282 14.02 10.42 18.27
C HIS A 282 13.33 11.41 17.33
N GLU A 283 13.50 12.71 17.56
CA GLU A 283 12.95 13.77 16.69
C GLU A 283 13.54 13.69 15.27
N GLU A 284 14.86 13.46 15.15
CA GLU A 284 15.52 13.32 13.86
C GLU A 284 15.07 12.03 13.14
N LEU A 285 15.00 10.90 13.85
CA LEU A 285 14.48 9.65 13.29
C LEU A 285 13.02 9.81 12.82
N ALA A 286 12.19 10.54 13.56
CA ALA A 286 10.82 10.85 13.17
C ALA A 286 10.77 11.72 11.89
N HIS A 287 11.70 12.66 11.72
CA HIS A 287 11.81 13.45 10.49
C HIS A 287 12.13 12.57 9.26
N TYR A 288 12.88 11.48 9.44
CA TYR A 288 13.10 10.45 8.41
C TYR A 288 11.95 9.46 8.23
N GLY A 289 10.85 9.61 8.97
CA GLY A 289 9.66 8.76 8.85
C GLY A 289 9.74 7.45 9.64
N VAL A 290 10.50 7.42 10.74
CA VAL A 290 10.47 6.34 11.72
C VAL A 290 9.31 6.58 12.70
N ASP A 291 8.43 5.58 12.85
CA ASP A 291 7.24 5.66 13.71
C ASP A 291 7.51 5.12 15.12
N HIS A 292 8.47 4.19 15.24
CA HIS A 292 8.89 3.63 16.53
C HIS A 292 10.40 3.42 16.52
N ALA A 293 11.10 3.94 17.53
CA ALA A 293 12.53 3.78 17.66
C ALA A 293 12.90 3.23 19.04
N THR A 294 13.93 2.39 19.09
CA THR A 294 14.65 2.08 20.32
C THR A 294 16.08 2.59 20.18
N VAL A 295 16.46 3.53 21.04
CA VAL A 295 17.78 4.13 21.06
C VAL A 295 18.50 3.69 22.33
N GLU A 296 19.59 2.93 22.18
CA GLU A 296 20.48 2.63 23.30
C GLU A 296 21.57 3.68 23.38
N LEU A 297 21.66 4.38 24.52
CA LEU A 297 22.75 5.30 24.79
C LEU A 297 23.86 4.57 25.55
N SER A 298 25.10 4.76 25.09
CA SER A 298 26.27 4.25 25.80
C SER A 298 27.44 5.24 25.74
N PRO A 299 28.32 5.28 26.74
CA PRO A 299 29.50 6.14 26.70
C PRO A 299 30.63 5.59 25.81
N ALA A 300 30.66 4.26 25.61
CA ALA A 300 31.52 3.55 24.66
C ALA A 300 30.90 2.16 24.40
N TYR A 301 30.76 1.79 23.13
CA TYR A 301 30.10 0.56 22.71
C TYR A 301 31.10 -0.60 22.54
N ASP A 302 32.34 -0.28 22.14
CA ASP A 302 33.39 -1.24 21.73
C ASP A 302 33.91 -2.16 22.86
N ASP A 303 33.66 -1.82 24.13
CA ASP A 303 34.18 -2.55 25.30
C ASP A 303 33.21 -3.58 25.92
N ARG A 304 32.02 -3.79 25.33
CA ARG A 304 31.03 -4.74 25.88
C ARG A 304 31.21 -6.14 25.28
N GLU A 305 31.93 -7.01 26.00
CA GLU A 305 31.93 -8.47 25.76
C GLU A 305 30.56 -9.08 26.08
N LEU A 306 29.59 -8.93 25.18
CA LEU A 306 28.27 -9.58 25.26
C LEU A 306 28.00 -10.32 23.96
N HIS A 307 27.45 -11.55 24.06
CA HIS A 307 27.04 -12.41 22.93
C HIS A 307 26.00 -11.79 21.98
N LEU A 308 25.53 -10.57 22.26
CA LEU A 308 24.47 -9.89 21.53
C LEU A 308 25.00 -9.18 20.26
N ASN A 309 26.32 -9.11 20.09
CA ASN A 309 26.98 -8.40 18.98
C ASN A 309 27.69 -9.34 17.98
N ASP A 310 27.52 -10.66 18.09
CA ASP A 310 28.17 -11.66 17.21
C ASP A 310 27.77 -11.56 15.72
N HIS A 311 26.86 -10.65 15.37
CA HIS A 311 26.34 -10.42 14.02
C HIS A 311 26.52 -8.99 13.50
N ALA A 312 27.40 -8.18 14.10
CA ALA A 312 27.76 -6.88 13.55
C ALA A 312 28.26 -7.05 12.09
N HIS A 313 27.61 -6.34 11.16
CA HIS A 313 27.88 -6.35 9.72
C HIS A 313 28.57 -5.07 9.26
#